data_AF-A0A939EUY3-F1
#
_entry.id   AF-A0A939EUY3-F1
#
_cell.length_a   1.000
_cell.length_b   1.000
_cell.length_c   1.000
_cell.angle_alpha   90.00
_cell.angle_beta   90.00
_cell.angle_gamma   90.00
#
_symmetry.space_group_name_H-M   'P 1'
#
loop_
_entity.id
_entity.type
_entity.pdbx_description
1 polymer ?
#
loop_
_entity_poly.entity_id
_entity_poly.type
_entity_poly.pdbx_seq_one_letter_code
_entity_poly.pdbx_strand_id
1 'polypeptide(L)'
;MNTFLFRKSAPLVALLGLGLSACQPDLETDVKPSAGSADFSRYIAVGNSLTAGFSDGGLYLSGQQTSYPNLLAGQFRQAGGGEFVQPLFQAGQENGSGYLRLTGFTSTGSPITANVTTSLALRAGATAARPLYTKYTDPVNNLGVPGIRLSDIETVGYGSTAGNPYFERITPDAQATQTYLARVAASNPTFFTNWLGNNDVLGYATAGAAASFLTPIADFTDKNTKVINALTANGAKGLVATIPDVTNIPFFTTVGPAFRATLTTNNVPGVVITTGGFNTSLTGTPPTRRTIATTTIRDASGNGNQLFTLTASPYLALFGRPNNGKAWRDVYNQARPSLPAVVTLSVFLQLQGIDTTQAFGASNGNPIPSTLVLDDTEQATVRSATTAFNNVITAKANEKGLAIFDANAFFTRVAAAGIITNGVNNTANFISGNLFSLDGVHPTPRGYAVVANEMIKAINAKYGARIAEVNPNDYFGVRFP
;
A
#
# COMPACT_ATOMS: atom_id res chain seq x y z
N MET A 1 4.10 73.10 -47.47
CA MET A 1 4.29 71.64 -47.68
C MET A 1 5.29 71.15 -46.64
N ASN A 2 4.99 70.29 -45.67
CA ASN A 2 3.72 69.65 -45.33
C ASN A 2 3.67 69.37 -43.80
N THR A 3 3.57 70.44 -43.01
CA THR A 3 3.12 70.43 -41.60
C THR A 3 1.62 70.09 -41.45
N PHE A 4 0.94 69.75 -42.55
CA PHE A 4 -0.48 69.40 -42.60
C PHE A 4 -0.78 67.92 -42.31
N LEU A 5 0.20 67.02 -42.45
CA LEU A 5 0.00 65.57 -42.26
C LEU A 5 0.07 65.13 -40.78
N PHE A 6 0.78 65.86 -39.93
CA PHE A 6 0.92 65.53 -38.51
C PHE A 6 -0.24 66.01 -37.63
N ARG A 7 -0.94 67.09 -38.01
CA ARG A 7 -2.07 67.62 -37.23
C ARG A 7 -3.39 66.86 -37.43
N LYS A 8 -3.57 66.17 -38.56
CA LYS A 8 -4.78 65.37 -38.83
C LYS A 8 -4.68 63.90 -38.38
N SER A 9 -3.47 63.42 -38.08
CA SER A 9 -3.22 62.06 -37.59
C SER A 9 -3.13 61.99 -36.06
N ALA A 10 -2.82 63.10 -35.38
CA ALA A 10 -2.78 63.17 -33.91
C ALA A 10 -4.10 62.80 -33.19
N PRO A 11 -5.31 63.18 -33.66
CA PRO A 11 -6.54 62.71 -33.02
C PRO A 11 -6.83 61.23 -33.33
N LEU A 12 -6.35 60.68 -34.45
CA LEU A 12 -6.49 59.25 -34.76
C LEU A 12 -5.57 58.38 -33.90
N VAL A 13 -4.35 58.84 -33.61
CA VAL A 13 -3.40 58.12 -32.73
C VAL A 13 -3.84 58.21 -31.26
N ALA A 14 -4.44 59.34 -30.83
CA ALA A 14 -5.04 59.46 -29.50
C ALA A 14 -6.31 58.59 -29.34
N LEU A 15 -7.10 58.39 -30.40
CA LEU A 15 -8.24 57.46 -30.39
C LEU A 15 -7.83 55.98 -30.50
N LEU A 16 -6.69 55.64 -31.13
CA LEU A 16 -6.12 54.30 -31.07
C LEU A 16 -5.55 53.96 -29.67
N GLY A 17 -5.11 54.96 -28.90
CA GLY A 17 -4.69 54.79 -27.50
C GLY A 17 -5.84 54.53 -26.53
N LEU A 18 -7.07 54.94 -26.86
CA LEU A 18 -8.27 54.71 -26.03
C LEU A 18 -8.95 53.36 -26.34
N GLY A 19 -8.61 52.72 -27.48
CA GLY A 19 -9.08 51.39 -27.86
C GLY A 19 -8.28 50.22 -27.27
N LEU A 20 -7.19 50.51 -26.54
CA LEU A 20 -6.43 49.52 -25.77
C LEU A 20 -6.81 49.54 -24.28
N SER A 21 -8.03 49.98 -23.95
CA SER A 21 -8.76 49.40 -22.82
C SER A 21 -9.24 47.99 -23.21
N ALA A 22 -8.32 47.16 -23.68
CA ALA A 22 -8.50 45.73 -23.58
C ALA A 22 -8.71 45.49 -22.09
N CYS A 23 -9.85 44.91 -21.73
CA CYS A 23 -10.02 44.26 -20.45
C CYS A 23 -8.71 43.55 -20.17
N GLN A 24 -7.93 44.04 -19.20
CA GLN A 24 -6.95 43.18 -18.57
C GLN A 24 -7.80 42.00 -18.13
N PRO A 25 -7.67 40.81 -18.73
CA PRO A 25 -8.40 39.68 -18.20
C PRO A 25 -7.91 39.63 -16.75
N ASP A 26 -8.82 39.81 -15.80
CA ASP A 26 -8.54 39.46 -14.43
C ASP A 26 -8.26 37.96 -14.49
N LEU A 27 -6.97 37.63 -14.60
CA LEU A 27 -6.44 36.31 -14.32
C LEU A 27 -6.74 35.93 -12.85
N GLU A 28 -7.20 36.91 -12.07
CA GLU A 28 -7.83 36.87 -10.76
C GLU A 28 -9.33 36.49 -10.80
N THR A 29 -9.81 35.77 -11.82
CA THR A 29 -10.88 34.80 -11.52
C THR A 29 -10.23 33.62 -10.81
N ASP A 30 -9.73 33.90 -9.61
CA ASP A 30 -9.32 32.93 -8.63
C ASP A 30 -10.35 31.83 -8.66
N VAL A 31 -9.92 30.64 -9.09
CA VAL A 31 -10.76 29.46 -9.07
C VAL A 31 -11.02 29.16 -7.60
N LYS A 32 -12.07 29.78 -7.05
CA LYS A 32 -12.39 29.68 -5.63
C LYS A 32 -12.65 28.22 -5.31
N PRO A 33 -11.95 27.67 -4.31
CA PRO A 33 -12.20 26.32 -3.87
C PRO A 33 -13.68 26.10 -3.57
N SER A 34 -14.21 24.98 -4.00
CA SER A 34 -15.63 24.67 -3.87
C SER A 34 -15.84 23.18 -3.71
N ALA A 35 -16.78 22.79 -2.85
CA ALA A 35 -17.16 21.39 -2.70
C ALA A 35 -18.01 20.87 -3.88
N GLY A 36 -18.44 21.76 -4.79
CA GLY A 36 -19.41 21.40 -5.83
C GLY A 36 -20.67 20.87 -5.16
N SER A 37 -21.02 19.62 -5.46
CA SER A 37 -22.14 18.93 -4.84
C SER A 37 -21.77 18.07 -3.60
N ALA A 38 -20.49 17.98 -3.24
CA ALA A 38 -20.04 17.25 -2.05
C ALA A 38 -20.21 18.09 -0.76
N ASP A 39 -20.08 17.44 0.39
CA ASP A 39 -20.07 18.10 1.71
C ASP A 39 -18.92 17.53 2.55
N PHE A 40 -17.83 18.30 2.68
CA PHE A 40 -16.63 17.87 3.41
C PHE A 40 -16.65 18.18 4.91
N SER A 41 -17.76 18.69 5.45
CA SER A 41 -17.85 19.12 6.85
C SER A 41 -17.50 18.01 7.86
N ARG A 42 -17.78 16.75 7.51
CA ARG A 42 -17.39 15.57 8.26
C ARG A 42 -16.83 14.50 7.33
N TYR A 43 -15.53 14.64 7.05
CA TYR A 43 -14.76 13.65 6.30
C TYR A 43 -14.39 12.45 7.18
N ILE A 44 -14.73 11.22 6.76
CA ILE A 44 -14.28 9.97 7.37
C ILE A 44 -13.45 9.14 6.39
N ALA A 45 -12.27 8.70 6.82
CA ALA A 45 -11.41 7.82 6.04
C ALA A 45 -11.48 6.39 6.56
N VAL A 46 -11.90 5.45 5.71
CA VAL A 46 -12.03 4.02 6.01
C VAL A 46 -11.04 3.25 5.15
N GLY A 47 -10.25 2.37 5.75
CA GLY A 47 -9.33 1.55 4.99
C GLY A 47 -8.30 0.84 5.84
N ASN A 48 -7.17 0.53 5.23
CA ASN A 48 -6.11 -0.29 5.82
C ASN A 48 -4.87 0.56 6.18
N SER A 49 -3.68 -0.04 6.07
CA SER A 49 -2.39 0.60 6.28
C SER A 49 -2.17 1.85 5.42
N LEU A 50 -2.63 1.83 4.15
CA LEU A 50 -2.56 2.99 3.26
C LEU A 50 -3.33 4.19 3.83
N THR A 51 -4.49 3.93 4.41
CA THR A 51 -5.34 4.95 5.03
C THR A 51 -4.76 5.42 6.35
N ALA A 52 -4.13 4.54 7.13
CA ALA A 52 -3.52 4.90 8.40
C ALA A 52 -2.26 5.79 8.26
N GLY A 53 -1.62 5.81 7.10
CA GLY A 53 -0.32 6.48 6.89
C GLY A 53 0.87 5.58 7.18
N PHE A 54 0.71 4.28 6.97
CA PHE A 54 1.79 3.30 7.11
C PHE A 54 2.85 3.52 6.01
N SER A 55 4.12 3.41 6.35
CA SER A 55 5.23 3.54 5.41
C SER A 55 6.45 2.81 5.98
N ASP A 56 7.41 2.44 5.14
CA ASP A 56 8.67 1.81 5.56
C ASP A 56 8.48 0.61 6.52
N GLY A 57 7.39 -0.16 6.38
CA GLY A 57 7.12 -1.29 7.26
C GLY A 57 6.55 -0.93 8.64
N GLY A 58 6.16 0.32 8.87
CA GLY A 58 5.64 0.81 10.15
C GLY A 58 4.52 1.84 10.09
N LEU A 59 3.78 1.98 11.19
CA LEU A 59 2.94 3.13 11.50
C LEU A 59 3.69 4.04 12.48
N TYR A 60 3.98 5.27 12.06
CA TYR A 60 4.73 6.25 12.85
C TYR A 60 4.25 7.67 12.54
N LEU A 61 4.57 8.64 13.43
CA LEU A 61 3.97 9.97 13.43
C LEU A 61 4.11 10.69 12.09
N SER A 62 5.32 10.77 11.55
CA SER A 62 5.53 11.50 10.28
C SER A 62 4.86 10.81 9.09
N GLY A 63 4.73 9.48 9.07
CA GLY A 63 3.93 8.76 8.09
C GLY A 63 2.44 9.11 8.18
N GLN A 64 1.88 9.20 9.39
CA GLN A 64 0.49 9.62 9.62
C GLN A 64 0.22 11.07 9.19
N GLN A 65 1.18 11.97 9.38
CA GLN A 65 1.09 13.37 8.97
C GLN A 65 1.10 13.55 7.45
N THR A 66 1.63 12.58 6.71
CA THR A 66 1.68 12.61 5.24
C THR A 66 0.74 11.60 4.59
N SER A 67 -0.15 10.98 5.37
CA SER A 67 -1.14 10.03 4.87
C SER A 67 -2.09 10.69 3.86
N TYR A 68 -2.54 9.95 2.84
CA TYR A 68 -3.46 10.54 1.85
C TYR A 68 -4.71 11.16 2.50
N PRO A 69 -5.34 10.60 3.56
CA PRO A 69 -6.48 11.25 4.19
C PRO A 69 -6.13 12.59 4.84
N ASN A 70 -4.93 12.71 5.45
CA ASN A 70 -4.49 13.97 6.03
C ASN A 70 -4.32 15.05 4.96
N LEU A 71 -3.72 14.67 3.83
CA LEU A 71 -3.50 15.56 2.70
C LEU A 71 -4.83 16.01 2.07
N LEU A 72 -5.76 15.06 1.85
CA LEU A 72 -7.11 15.36 1.39
C LEU A 72 -7.83 16.31 2.34
N ALA A 73 -7.81 16.04 3.65
CA ALA A 73 -8.44 16.90 4.65
C ALA A 73 -7.87 18.33 4.62
N GLY A 74 -6.55 18.47 4.44
CA GLY A 74 -5.90 19.76 4.27
C GLY A 74 -6.44 20.56 3.07
N GLN A 75 -6.71 19.88 1.95
CA GLN A 75 -7.30 20.53 0.76
C GLN A 75 -8.81 20.76 0.92
N PHE A 76 -9.53 19.83 1.55
CA PHE A 76 -10.97 19.96 1.81
C PHE A 76 -11.30 21.17 2.69
N ARG A 77 -10.44 21.54 3.65
CA ARG A 77 -10.63 22.75 4.46
C ARG A 77 -10.80 24.01 3.62
N GLN A 78 -10.13 24.10 2.48
CA GLN A 78 -10.27 25.24 1.57
C GLN A 78 -11.65 25.27 0.90
N ALA A 79 -12.30 24.11 0.76
CA ALA A 79 -13.62 23.92 0.16
C ALA A 79 -14.73 23.68 1.22
N GLY A 80 -14.60 24.21 2.43
CA GLY A 80 -15.60 24.09 3.49
C GLY A 80 -15.52 22.79 4.32
N GLY A 81 -14.40 22.07 4.25
CA GLY A 81 -14.15 20.88 5.04
C GLY A 81 -13.94 21.18 6.53
N GLY A 82 -14.41 20.28 7.38
CA GLY A 82 -14.28 20.39 8.83
C GLY A 82 -12.94 19.89 9.37
N GLU A 83 -12.87 19.76 10.69
CA GLU A 83 -11.73 19.17 11.37
C GLU A 83 -11.55 17.68 10.98
N PHE A 84 -10.30 17.26 10.86
CA PHE A 84 -9.93 15.87 10.59
C PHE A 84 -9.01 15.35 11.68
N VAL A 85 -9.57 14.59 12.61
CA VAL A 85 -8.86 13.99 13.74
C VAL A 85 -8.26 12.66 13.32
N GLN A 86 -6.93 12.54 13.46
CA GLN A 86 -6.19 11.29 13.28
C GLN A 86 -5.64 10.80 14.61
N PRO A 87 -5.53 9.48 14.81
CA PRO A 87 -4.95 8.92 16.02
C PRO A 87 -3.42 9.03 15.96
N LEU A 88 -2.86 10.25 16.00
CA LEU A 88 -1.43 10.50 15.91
C LEU A 88 -0.68 9.95 17.13
N PHE A 89 0.54 9.47 16.93
CA PHE A 89 1.46 9.22 18.05
C PHE A 89 1.92 10.54 18.69
N GLN A 90 2.16 10.51 19.99
CA GLN A 90 2.49 11.70 20.79
C GLN A 90 4.01 11.84 20.99
N ALA A 91 4.43 12.94 21.62
CA ALA A 91 5.83 13.17 21.96
C ALA A 91 6.41 12.01 22.81
N GLY A 92 7.63 11.60 22.50
CA GLY A 92 8.29 10.42 23.08
C GLY A 92 7.86 9.07 22.48
N GLN A 93 6.89 9.07 21.56
CA GLN A 93 6.35 7.89 20.89
C GLN A 93 6.30 8.04 19.36
N GLU A 94 7.05 8.99 18.82
CA GLU A 94 6.95 9.43 17.42
C GLU A 94 7.23 8.31 16.43
N ASN A 95 8.02 7.31 16.81
CA ASN A 95 8.35 6.17 15.96
C ASN A 95 7.29 5.07 16.01
N GLY A 96 6.24 5.20 16.84
CA GLY A 96 5.04 4.38 16.77
C GLY A 96 5.33 2.87 16.90
N SER A 97 5.07 2.11 15.84
CA SER A 97 5.38 0.68 15.76
C SER A 97 6.85 0.35 15.49
N GLY A 98 7.66 1.36 15.21
CA GLY A 98 8.95 1.22 14.54
C GLY A 98 8.76 1.18 13.02
N TYR A 99 9.83 1.44 12.28
CA TYR A 99 9.86 1.45 10.81
C TYR A 99 11.29 1.21 10.30
N LEU A 100 11.44 0.93 9.01
CA LEU A 100 12.71 0.74 8.33
C LEU A 100 13.36 2.09 8.02
N ARG A 101 14.67 2.20 8.21
CA ARG A 101 15.48 3.29 7.65
C ARG A 101 16.59 2.73 6.78
N LEU A 102 16.94 3.46 5.72
CA LEU A 102 18.10 3.17 4.89
C LEU A 102 19.36 3.61 5.66
N THR A 103 20.33 2.71 5.84
CA THR A 103 21.58 2.99 6.56
C THR A 103 22.80 2.97 5.65
N GLY A 104 22.63 2.57 4.38
CA GLY A 104 23.69 2.58 3.38
C GLY A 104 23.44 1.56 2.29
N PHE A 105 24.50 1.27 1.55
CA PHE A 105 24.51 0.29 0.49
C PHE A 105 25.72 -0.64 0.66
N THR A 106 25.56 -1.89 0.24
CA THR A 106 26.68 -2.81 0.05
C THR A 106 27.60 -2.31 -1.08
N SER A 107 28.81 -2.86 -1.19
CA SER A 107 29.74 -2.54 -2.28
C SER A 107 29.18 -2.84 -3.68
N THR A 108 28.20 -3.73 -3.77
CA THR A 108 27.47 -4.08 -5.01
C THR A 108 26.19 -3.27 -5.20
N GLY A 109 25.96 -2.23 -4.38
CA GLY A 109 24.83 -1.31 -4.53
C GLY A 109 23.49 -1.81 -3.96
N SER A 110 23.45 -2.97 -3.31
CA SER A 110 22.24 -3.44 -2.63
C SER A 110 21.98 -2.66 -1.33
N PRO A 111 20.73 -2.25 -1.04
CA PRO A 111 20.43 -1.42 0.12
C PRO A 111 20.57 -2.17 1.44
N ILE A 112 21.04 -1.46 2.46
CA ILE A 112 21.12 -1.93 3.84
C ILE A 112 20.10 -1.12 4.64
N THR A 113 19.15 -1.82 5.25
CA THR A 113 18.13 -1.22 6.11
C THR A 113 18.32 -1.62 7.58
N ALA A 114 17.82 -0.79 8.48
CA ALA A 114 17.75 -1.08 9.91
C ALA A 114 16.38 -0.69 10.45
N ASN A 115 15.91 -1.42 11.47
CA ASN A 115 14.70 -1.04 12.21
C ASN A 115 15.00 0.12 13.16
N VAL A 116 14.11 1.10 13.17
CA VAL A 116 14.04 2.14 14.20
C VAL A 116 13.24 1.58 15.37
N THR A 117 13.90 1.45 16.53
CA THR A 117 13.33 0.79 17.72
C THR A 117 13.31 1.68 18.97
N THR A 118 13.68 2.96 18.84
CA THR A 118 13.58 3.97 19.90
C THR A 118 12.25 4.69 19.82
N SER A 119 11.80 5.35 20.90
CA SER A 119 10.55 6.13 20.95
C SER A 119 9.33 5.37 20.39
N LEU A 120 9.25 4.08 20.71
CA LEU A 120 8.13 3.24 20.31
C LEU A 120 6.91 3.54 21.19
N ALA A 121 5.72 3.40 20.61
CA ALA A 121 4.46 3.60 21.32
C ALA A 121 4.01 2.35 22.09
N LEU A 122 4.92 1.43 22.45
CA LEU A 122 4.56 0.18 23.14
C LEU A 122 4.14 0.45 24.59
N ARG A 123 3.03 -0.16 25.02
CA ARG A 123 2.55 -0.11 26.41
C ARG A 123 2.83 -1.41 27.17
N ALA A 124 2.62 -1.37 28.49
CA ALA A 124 2.77 -2.53 29.35
C ALA A 124 1.95 -3.74 28.83
N GLY A 125 2.55 -4.93 28.88
CA GLY A 125 1.95 -6.18 28.36
C GLY A 125 2.18 -6.45 26.87
N ALA A 126 2.79 -5.51 26.13
CA ALA A 126 3.20 -5.76 24.75
C ALA A 126 4.28 -6.84 24.66
N THR A 127 4.18 -7.69 23.64
CA THR A 127 5.21 -8.68 23.27
C THR A 127 5.52 -8.57 21.78
N ALA A 128 6.61 -9.20 21.32
CA ALA A 128 6.92 -9.23 19.88
C ALA A 128 5.81 -9.90 19.04
N ALA A 129 5.16 -10.95 19.56
CA ALA A 129 4.07 -11.64 18.87
C ALA A 129 2.72 -10.92 19.00
N ARG A 130 2.55 -10.11 20.05
CA ARG A 130 1.32 -9.38 20.37
C ARG A 130 1.69 -7.98 20.83
N PRO A 131 2.07 -7.09 19.90
CA PRO A 131 2.37 -5.71 20.26
C PRO A 131 1.10 -5.06 20.78
N LEU A 132 1.24 -4.18 21.77
CA LEU A 132 0.17 -3.33 22.24
C LEU A 132 0.67 -1.90 22.19
N TYR A 133 -0.01 -1.06 21.42
CA TYR A 133 0.36 0.34 21.26
C TYR A 133 -0.43 1.22 22.24
N THR A 134 0.10 2.41 22.51
CA THR A 134 -0.55 3.42 23.35
C THR A 134 -1.88 3.79 22.74
N LYS A 135 -2.95 3.63 23.54
CA LYS A 135 -4.35 3.85 23.13
C LYS A 135 -4.59 5.29 22.66
N TYR A 136 -5.52 5.42 21.73
CA TYR A 136 -6.11 6.69 21.29
C TYR A 136 -7.62 6.48 21.21
N THR A 137 -8.35 6.84 22.28
CA THR A 137 -9.77 6.49 22.43
C THR A 137 -10.73 7.63 22.10
N ASP A 138 -10.21 8.81 21.79
CA ASP A 138 -11.03 9.94 21.34
C ASP A 138 -11.66 9.64 19.97
N PRO A 139 -12.81 10.26 19.64
CA PRO A 139 -13.40 10.11 18.32
C PRO A 139 -12.43 10.54 17.21
N VAL A 140 -12.20 9.64 16.25
CA VAL A 140 -11.31 9.89 15.10
C VAL A 140 -12.08 9.90 13.79
N ASN A 141 -11.57 10.66 12.83
CA ASN A 141 -12.03 10.66 11.44
C ASN A 141 -11.29 9.61 10.60
N ASN A 142 -10.03 9.31 10.94
CA ASN A 142 -9.24 8.29 10.27
C ASN A 142 -9.40 6.92 10.96
N LEU A 143 -10.12 6.02 10.30
CA LEU A 143 -10.36 4.64 10.73
C LEU A 143 -9.43 3.64 10.00
N GLY A 144 -8.30 4.08 9.46
CA GLY A 144 -7.32 3.20 8.84
C GLY A 144 -6.73 2.17 9.82
N VAL A 145 -6.84 0.89 9.50
CA VAL A 145 -6.30 -0.21 10.33
C VAL A 145 -5.31 -1.05 9.51
N PRO A 146 -3.98 -0.93 9.74
CA PRO A 146 -2.99 -1.79 9.12
C PRO A 146 -3.32 -3.28 9.26
N GLY A 147 -3.24 -4.02 8.15
CA GLY A 147 -3.51 -5.46 8.08
C GLY A 147 -4.98 -5.86 7.97
N ILE A 148 -5.96 -4.96 8.11
CA ILE A 148 -7.38 -5.33 8.00
C ILE A 148 -7.73 -5.77 6.57
N ARG A 149 -8.50 -6.85 6.46
CA ARG A 149 -9.16 -7.34 5.23
C ARG A 149 -10.65 -7.12 5.33
N LEU A 150 -11.37 -7.22 4.21
CA LEU A 150 -12.82 -7.24 4.28
C LEU A 150 -13.34 -8.42 5.08
N SER A 151 -12.71 -9.59 5.00
CA SER A 151 -13.11 -10.76 5.79
C SER A 151 -13.11 -10.51 7.30
N ASP A 152 -12.31 -9.55 7.80
CA ASP A 152 -12.14 -9.30 9.23
C ASP A 152 -13.19 -8.32 9.82
N ILE A 153 -13.91 -7.54 9.01
CA ILE A 153 -14.65 -6.36 9.49
C ILE A 153 -15.81 -6.67 10.45
N GLU A 154 -16.34 -7.89 10.42
CA GLU A 154 -17.41 -8.38 11.29
C GLU A 154 -16.89 -9.26 12.44
N THR A 155 -15.57 -9.46 12.52
CA THR A 155 -14.96 -10.29 13.57
C THR A 155 -15.12 -9.60 14.93
N VAL A 156 -15.92 -10.21 15.81
CA VAL A 156 -16.07 -9.79 17.21
C VAL A 156 -14.73 -9.92 17.91
N GLY A 157 -14.31 -8.88 18.64
CA GLY A 157 -13.02 -8.90 19.33
C GLY A 157 -11.82 -8.58 18.43
N TYR A 158 -12.01 -8.18 17.18
CA TYR A 158 -10.91 -7.80 16.29
C TYR A 158 -10.09 -6.62 16.84
N GLY A 159 -10.71 -5.74 17.62
CA GLY A 159 -10.05 -4.64 18.34
C GLY A 159 -9.71 -4.95 19.79
N SER A 160 -9.64 -6.22 20.18
CA SER A 160 -9.20 -6.63 21.52
C SER A 160 -7.68 -6.80 21.59
N THR A 161 -7.13 -7.00 22.79
CA THR A 161 -5.70 -7.32 23.00
C THR A 161 -5.27 -8.67 22.39
N ALA A 162 -6.23 -9.48 21.90
CA ALA A 162 -6.00 -10.69 21.13
C ALA A 162 -6.18 -10.51 19.62
N GLY A 163 -6.72 -9.37 19.19
CA GLY A 163 -6.97 -9.05 17.80
C GLY A 163 -5.86 -8.18 17.18
N ASN A 164 -6.27 -7.31 16.27
CA ASN A 164 -5.38 -6.41 15.55
C ASN A 164 -4.94 -5.24 16.45
N PRO A 165 -3.63 -5.06 16.68
CA PRO A 165 -3.10 -4.07 17.63
C PRO A 165 -3.37 -2.62 17.22
N TYR A 166 -3.60 -2.34 15.94
CA TYR A 166 -3.91 -1.00 15.46
C TYR A 166 -5.38 -0.65 15.63
N PHE A 167 -6.29 -1.62 15.44
CA PHE A 167 -7.70 -1.41 15.77
C PHE A 167 -7.90 -1.39 17.28
N GLU A 168 -7.18 -2.23 18.00
CA GLU A 168 -7.11 -2.26 19.47
C GLU A 168 -6.74 -0.89 20.03
N ARG A 169 -5.71 -0.26 19.46
CA ARG A 169 -5.27 1.08 19.82
C ARG A 169 -6.38 2.12 19.75
N ILE A 170 -7.27 2.05 18.76
CA ILE A 170 -8.38 3.01 18.58
C ILE A 170 -9.72 2.50 19.09
N THR A 171 -9.73 1.41 19.86
CA THR A 171 -10.94 0.82 20.44
C THR A 171 -10.92 1.01 21.95
N PRO A 172 -11.92 1.70 22.53
CA PRO A 172 -12.06 1.78 23.98
C PRO A 172 -12.17 0.38 24.60
N ASP A 173 -11.57 0.17 25.76
CA ASP A 173 -11.53 -1.16 26.41
C ASP A 173 -12.95 -1.68 26.74
N ALA A 174 -13.86 -0.78 27.10
CA ALA A 174 -15.28 -1.09 27.31
C ALA A 174 -16.02 -1.55 26.04
N GLN A 175 -15.40 -1.40 24.86
CA GLN A 175 -15.95 -1.77 23.55
C GLN A 175 -15.07 -2.81 22.83
N ALA A 176 -14.29 -3.61 23.55
CA ALA A 176 -13.36 -4.58 22.96
C ALA A 176 -14.03 -5.58 21.98
N THR A 177 -15.33 -5.82 22.09
CA THR A 177 -16.11 -6.70 21.21
C THR A 177 -16.70 -5.98 19.99
N GLN A 178 -16.59 -4.66 19.89
CA GLN A 178 -17.10 -3.89 18.76
C GLN A 178 -16.40 -4.33 17.48
N THR A 179 -17.19 -4.62 16.45
CA THR A 179 -16.68 -4.95 15.13
C THR A 179 -16.24 -3.68 14.41
N TYR A 180 -15.31 -3.81 13.46
CA TYR A 180 -14.89 -2.66 12.65
C TYR A 180 -16.05 -2.09 11.84
N LEU A 181 -16.93 -2.94 11.29
CA LEU A 181 -18.14 -2.50 10.59
C LEU A 181 -19.06 -1.68 11.49
N ALA A 182 -19.25 -2.07 12.75
CA ALA A 182 -20.06 -1.30 13.70
C ALA A 182 -19.43 0.08 13.98
N ARG A 183 -18.10 0.17 14.07
CA ARG A 183 -17.40 1.45 14.20
C ARG A 183 -17.61 2.35 12.98
N VAL A 184 -17.53 1.78 11.77
CA VAL A 184 -17.79 2.52 10.52
C VAL A 184 -19.25 3.00 10.46
N ALA A 185 -20.22 2.16 10.80
CA ALA A 185 -21.63 2.55 10.80
C ALA A 185 -21.92 3.70 11.79
N ALA A 186 -21.22 3.75 12.92
CA ALA A 186 -21.35 4.82 13.91
C ALA A 186 -20.62 6.12 13.53
N SER A 187 -19.84 6.16 12.44
CA SER A 187 -18.99 7.32 12.14
C SER A 187 -19.76 8.51 11.54
N ASN A 188 -20.95 8.27 10.97
CA ASN A 188 -21.86 9.26 10.39
C ASN A 188 -21.15 10.32 9.49
N PRO A 189 -20.55 9.92 8.36
CA PRO A 189 -19.86 10.86 7.46
C PRO A 189 -20.84 11.78 6.71
N THR A 190 -20.38 12.96 6.32
CA THR A 190 -20.98 13.72 5.19
C THR A 190 -20.18 13.52 3.89
N PHE A 191 -18.89 13.21 4.03
CA PHE A 191 -18.04 12.69 2.96
C PHE A 191 -17.15 11.55 3.47
N PHE A 192 -16.81 10.59 2.60
CA PHE A 192 -15.87 9.54 2.96
C PHE A 192 -14.88 9.16 1.86
N THR A 193 -13.78 8.53 2.26
CA THR A 193 -12.94 7.72 1.37
C THR A 193 -12.91 6.29 1.88
N ASN A 194 -13.09 5.29 1.01
CA ASN A 194 -12.99 3.87 1.35
C ASN A 194 -11.93 3.17 0.47
N TRP A 195 -10.86 2.66 1.10
CA TRP A 195 -9.81 1.88 0.43
C TRP A 195 -9.50 0.56 1.14
N LEU A 196 -10.56 -0.14 1.59
CA LEU A 196 -10.47 -1.53 2.01
C LEU A 196 -10.27 -2.47 0.81
N GLY A 197 -9.82 -3.70 1.07
CA GLY A 197 -9.68 -4.75 0.06
C GLY A 197 -8.23 -5.10 -0.32
N ASN A 198 -7.27 -4.19 -0.12
CA ASN A 198 -5.89 -4.45 -0.55
C ASN A 198 -5.26 -5.69 0.13
N ASN A 199 -5.50 -5.87 1.43
CA ASN A 199 -4.96 -7.02 2.18
C ASN A 199 -5.64 -8.35 1.83
N ASP A 200 -6.81 -8.32 1.19
CA ASP A 200 -7.54 -9.52 0.75
C ASP A 200 -6.80 -10.29 -0.37
N VAL A 201 -5.85 -9.62 -1.05
CA VAL A 201 -4.92 -10.23 -2.02
C VAL A 201 -3.45 -10.12 -1.59
N LEU A 202 -3.04 -8.99 -1.00
CA LEU A 202 -1.64 -8.72 -0.68
C LEU A 202 -1.06 -9.74 0.30
N GLY A 203 -1.82 -10.11 1.35
CA GLY A 203 -1.35 -11.05 2.36
C GLY A 203 -1.07 -12.43 1.75
N TYR A 204 -1.93 -12.92 0.86
CA TYR A 204 -1.71 -14.16 0.11
C TYR A 204 -0.46 -14.08 -0.77
N ALA A 205 -0.33 -12.99 -1.54
CA ALA A 205 0.79 -12.80 -2.47
C ALA A 205 2.14 -12.70 -1.74
N THR A 206 2.24 -11.84 -0.72
CA THR A 206 3.49 -11.55 0.00
C THR A 206 3.93 -12.71 0.91
N ALA A 207 3.01 -13.60 1.28
CA ALA A 207 3.30 -14.87 1.92
C ALA A 207 3.65 -15.99 0.92
N GLY A 208 3.78 -15.68 -0.37
CA GLY A 208 4.12 -16.63 -1.43
C GLY A 208 3.13 -17.78 -1.52
N ALA A 209 1.84 -17.46 -1.40
CA ALA A 209 0.69 -18.39 -1.34
C ALA A 209 0.76 -19.48 -0.25
N ALA A 210 1.76 -19.42 0.64
CA ALA A 210 2.07 -20.51 1.56
C ALA A 210 1.42 -20.36 2.93
N ALA A 211 1.34 -19.11 3.42
CA ALA A 211 1.03 -18.80 4.82
C ALA A 211 -0.14 -17.81 5.00
N SER A 212 -0.93 -17.59 3.95
CA SER A 212 -2.14 -16.76 3.98
C SER A 212 -3.12 -17.25 2.91
N PHE A 213 -4.31 -16.66 2.85
CA PHE A 213 -5.38 -17.02 1.92
C PHE A 213 -6.04 -15.78 1.33
N LEU A 214 -6.60 -15.94 0.13
CA LEU A 214 -7.46 -14.95 -0.49
C LEU A 214 -8.82 -14.92 0.21
N THR A 215 -9.40 -13.74 0.40
CA THR A 215 -10.80 -13.64 0.87
C THR A 215 -11.74 -14.27 -0.18
N PRO A 216 -12.68 -15.15 0.19
CA PRO A 216 -13.64 -15.68 -0.77
C PRO A 216 -14.47 -14.56 -1.43
N ILE A 217 -14.70 -14.64 -2.75
CA ILE A 217 -15.42 -13.58 -3.49
C ILE A 217 -16.82 -13.28 -2.95
N ALA A 218 -17.54 -14.29 -2.48
CA ALA A 218 -18.86 -14.11 -1.87
C ALA A 218 -18.76 -13.29 -0.57
N ASP A 219 -17.77 -13.58 0.28
CA ASP A 219 -17.52 -12.86 1.53
C ASP A 219 -17.09 -11.41 1.27
N PHE A 220 -16.20 -11.22 0.29
CA PHE A 220 -15.79 -9.90 -0.17
C PHE A 220 -16.99 -9.08 -0.67
N THR A 221 -17.88 -9.69 -1.48
CA THR A 221 -19.06 -9.04 -2.05
C THR A 221 -20.03 -8.57 -0.98
N ASP A 222 -20.36 -9.44 -0.03
CA ASP A 222 -21.25 -9.12 1.09
C ASP A 222 -20.67 -8.00 1.96
N LYS A 223 -19.42 -8.14 2.39
CA LYS A 223 -18.79 -7.20 3.32
C LYS A 223 -18.47 -5.85 2.69
N ASN A 224 -18.08 -5.81 1.42
CA ASN A 224 -17.93 -4.54 0.68
C ASN A 224 -19.27 -3.81 0.57
N THR A 225 -20.34 -4.55 0.27
CA THR A 225 -21.70 -4.01 0.19
C THR A 225 -22.14 -3.41 1.52
N LYS A 226 -21.91 -4.12 2.63
CA LYS A 226 -22.24 -3.64 3.98
C LYS A 226 -21.50 -2.36 4.35
N VAL A 227 -20.18 -2.29 4.13
CA VAL A 227 -19.39 -1.08 4.43
C VAL A 227 -19.88 0.12 3.63
N ILE A 228 -20.05 -0.03 2.31
CA ILE A 228 -20.48 1.08 1.45
C ILE A 228 -21.92 1.50 1.80
N ASN A 229 -22.82 0.55 2.10
CA ASN A 229 -24.17 0.86 2.57
C ASN A 229 -24.13 1.64 3.90
N ALA A 230 -23.31 1.22 4.86
CA ALA A 230 -23.17 1.93 6.13
C ALA A 230 -22.67 3.37 5.96
N LEU A 231 -21.65 3.57 5.11
CA LEU A 231 -21.10 4.89 4.80
C LEU A 231 -22.09 5.81 4.07
N THR A 232 -22.98 5.25 3.26
CA THR A 232 -23.96 6.00 2.47
C THR A 232 -25.36 6.07 3.10
N ALA A 233 -25.56 5.47 4.27
CA ALA A 233 -26.88 5.33 4.91
C ALA A 233 -27.60 6.67 5.12
N ASN A 234 -26.84 7.74 5.40
CA ASN A 234 -27.35 9.09 5.63
C ASN A 234 -27.07 10.04 4.45
N GLY A 235 -26.90 9.51 3.24
CA GLY A 235 -26.72 10.31 2.02
C GLY A 235 -25.31 10.84 1.78
N ALA A 236 -24.32 10.39 2.56
CA ALA A 236 -22.93 10.82 2.39
C ALA A 236 -22.42 10.50 0.98
N LYS A 237 -21.73 11.47 0.39
CA LYS A 237 -20.95 11.26 -0.83
C LYS A 237 -19.57 10.72 -0.48
N GLY A 238 -18.82 10.24 -1.46
CA GLY A 238 -17.50 9.71 -1.15
C GLY A 238 -16.74 9.19 -2.35
N LEU A 239 -15.51 8.79 -2.08
CA LEU A 239 -14.63 8.15 -3.03
C LEU A 239 -14.33 6.73 -2.57
N VAL A 240 -14.41 5.77 -3.49
CA VAL A 240 -13.84 4.44 -3.29
C VAL A 240 -12.60 4.28 -4.15
N ALA A 241 -11.68 3.43 -3.74
CA ALA A 241 -10.50 3.11 -4.52
C ALA A 241 -10.44 1.61 -4.85
N THR A 242 -10.04 1.29 -6.08
CA THR A 242 -9.79 -0.09 -6.50
C THR A 242 -8.51 -0.63 -5.85
N ILE A 243 -8.33 -1.95 -5.88
CA ILE A 243 -7.15 -2.66 -5.40
C ILE A 243 -6.07 -2.65 -6.50
N PRO A 244 -4.86 -2.12 -6.25
CA PRO A 244 -3.75 -2.18 -7.19
C PRO A 244 -3.34 -3.62 -7.56
N ASP A 245 -2.70 -3.80 -8.71
CA ASP A 245 -2.01 -5.06 -8.99
C ASP A 245 -0.79 -5.19 -8.06
N VAL A 246 -0.95 -5.98 -7.01
CA VAL A 246 0.09 -6.19 -5.99
C VAL A 246 1.32 -6.93 -6.52
N THR A 247 1.26 -7.53 -7.71
CA THR A 247 2.41 -8.24 -8.31
C THR A 247 3.42 -7.31 -8.99
N ASN A 248 3.08 -6.02 -9.14
CA ASN A 248 3.94 -5.01 -9.79
C ASN A 248 4.56 -4.01 -8.82
N ILE A 249 4.39 -4.21 -7.50
CA ILE A 249 5.04 -3.39 -6.48
C ILE A 249 6.51 -3.77 -6.31
N PRO A 250 7.38 -2.86 -5.81
CA PRO A 250 8.79 -3.16 -5.59
C PRO A 250 9.07 -4.41 -4.75
N PHE A 251 8.13 -4.81 -3.89
CA PHE A 251 8.21 -6.07 -3.15
C PHE A 251 8.46 -7.29 -4.05
N PHE A 252 7.98 -7.30 -5.30
CA PHE A 252 8.19 -8.42 -6.23
C PHE A 252 9.11 -8.09 -7.41
N THR A 253 9.34 -6.81 -7.70
CA THR A 253 10.08 -6.38 -8.89
C THR A 253 11.54 -6.03 -8.62
N THR A 254 12.00 -6.10 -7.37
CA THR A 254 13.37 -5.68 -6.98
C THR A 254 14.39 -6.82 -7.05
N VAL A 255 14.09 -7.96 -6.42
CA VAL A 255 15.11 -8.99 -6.12
C VAL A 255 15.30 -9.97 -7.27
N GLY A 256 14.21 -10.39 -7.91
CA GLY A 256 14.22 -11.34 -9.03
C GLY A 256 15.19 -10.95 -10.17
N PRO A 257 15.19 -9.68 -10.65
CA PRO A 257 16.08 -9.25 -11.71
C PRO A 257 17.57 -9.45 -11.41
N ALA A 258 18.01 -9.04 -10.20
CA ALA A 258 19.40 -9.19 -9.78
C ALA A 258 19.80 -10.68 -9.63
N PHE A 259 18.87 -11.51 -9.14
CA PHE A 259 19.10 -12.94 -9.03
C PHE A 259 19.21 -13.62 -10.40
N ARG A 260 18.28 -13.31 -11.33
CA ARG A 260 18.34 -13.81 -12.71
C ARG A 260 19.65 -13.43 -13.40
N ALA A 261 20.11 -12.19 -13.24
CA ALA A 261 21.39 -11.74 -13.80
C ALA A 261 22.55 -12.59 -13.26
N THR A 262 22.58 -12.83 -11.94
CA THR A 262 23.60 -13.68 -11.29
C THR A 262 23.56 -15.11 -11.83
N LEU A 263 22.38 -15.74 -11.90
CA LEU A 263 22.23 -17.10 -12.42
C LEU A 263 22.68 -17.20 -13.88
N THR A 264 22.33 -16.21 -14.71
CA THR A 264 22.70 -16.14 -16.12
C THR A 264 24.23 -16.05 -16.28
N THR A 265 24.91 -15.17 -15.54
CA THR A 265 26.37 -15.05 -15.56
C THR A 265 27.06 -16.36 -15.16
N ASN A 266 26.45 -17.14 -14.26
CA ASN A 266 26.99 -18.41 -13.78
C ASN A 266 26.50 -19.63 -14.58
N ASN A 267 25.83 -19.43 -15.72
CA ASN A 267 25.27 -20.50 -16.56
C ASN A 267 24.36 -21.48 -15.81
N VAL A 268 23.60 -20.99 -14.81
CA VAL A 268 22.64 -21.81 -14.07
C VAL A 268 21.33 -21.88 -14.87
N PRO A 269 20.86 -23.06 -15.30
CA PRO A 269 19.71 -23.18 -16.19
C PRO A 269 18.36 -22.99 -15.48
N GLY A 270 18.31 -23.22 -14.17
CA GLY A 270 17.10 -23.09 -13.38
C GLY A 270 17.32 -23.27 -11.89
N VAL A 271 16.26 -23.06 -11.13
CA VAL A 271 16.23 -23.21 -9.67
C VAL A 271 15.02 -24.04 -9.25
N VAL A 272 15.12 -24.70 -8.10
CA VAL A 272 14.03 -25.48 -7.51
C VAL A 272 13.35 -24.66 -6.43
N ILE A 273 12.04 -24.50 -6.55
CA ILE A 273 11.17 -23.84 -5.58
C ILE A 273 10.14 -24.83 -5.03
N THR A 274 9.57 -24.55 -3.87
CA THR A 274 8.27 -25.11 -3.49
C THR A 274 7.16 -24.17 -3.94
N THR A 275 5.97 -24.70 -4.23
CA THR A 275 4.76 -23.91 -4.53
C THR A 275 3.60 -24.30 -3.63
N GLY A 276 2.68 -23.36 -3.41
CA GLY A 276 1.48 -23.54 -2.61
C GLY A 276 1.70 -23.55 -1.09
N GLY A 277 0.64 -23.99 -0.38
CA GLY A 277 0.56 -24.04 1.08
C GLY A 277 1.58 -24.96 1.74
N PHE A 278 1.95 -24.64 2.98
CA PHE A 278 2.70 -25.58 3.83
C PHE A 278 1.88 -26.83 4.15
N ASN A 279 2.54 -27.98 4.18
CA ASN A 279 1.89 -29.20 4.67
C ASN A 279 1.86 -29.17 6.22
N THR A 280 0.66 -29.15 6.79
CA THR A 280 0.43 -29.20 8.25
C THR A 280 -0.03 -30.57 8.75
N SER A 281 -0.26 -31.53 7.84
CA SER A 281 -0.67 -32.88 8.20
C SER A 281 0.53 -33.75 8.55
N LEU A 282 0.48 -34.40 9.73
CA LEU A 282 1.46 -35.40 10.17
C LEU A 282 1.49 -36.67 9.29
N THR A 283 0.50 -36.84 8.40
CA THR A 283 0.37 -37.98 7.48
C THR A 283 0.53 -37.59 6.00
N GLY A 284 0.81 -36.33 5.69
CA GLY A 284 0.68 -35.76 4.34
C GLY A 284 1.96 -35.72 3.48
N THR A 285 1.75 -35.66 2.16
CA THR A 285 2.77 -35.47 1.11
C THR A 285 3.48 -34.10 1.23
N PRO A 286 4.80 -34.01 1.02
CA PRO A 286 5.53 -32.74 1.01
C PRO A 286 4.93 -31.70 0.04
N PRO A 287 5.20 -30.39 0.25
CA PRO A 287 4.82 -29.35 -0.70
C PRO A 287 5.28 -29.67 -2.13
N THR A 288 4.49 -29.25 -3.10
CA THR A 288 4.82 -29.40 -4.51
C THR A 288 6.16 -28.71 -4.80
N ARG A 289 7.06 -29.42 -5.49
CA ARG A 289 8.34 -28.88 -5.96
C ARG A 289 8.25 -28.59 -7.43
N ARG A 290 8.84 -27.47 -7.85
CA ARG A 290 8.90 -27.07 -9.24
C ARG A 290 10.30 -26.58 -9.57
N THR A 291 10.86 -27.11 -10.64
CA THR A 291 12.04 -26.51 -11.28
C THR A 291 11.55 -25.41 -12.21
N ILE A 292 11.99 -24.18 -11.96
CA ILE A 292 11.73 -23.02 -12.82
C ILE A 292 13.00 -22.67 -13.60
N ALA A 293 12.87 -22.32 -14.87
CA ALA A 293 14.00 -21.92 -15.68
C ALA A 293 14.48 -20.52 -15.30
N THR A 294 15.79 -20.26 -15.39
CA THR A 294 16.36 -18.93 -15.11
C THR A 294 15.73 -17.85 -15.99
N THR A 295 15.35 -18.20 -17.22
CA THR A 295 14.68 -17.28 -18.17
C THR A 295 13.25 -16.91 -17.78
N THR A 296 12.58 -17.66 -16.91
CA THR A 296 11.22 -17.35 -16.46
C THR A 296 11.21 -16.47 -15.21
N ILE A 297 12.34 -16.27 -14.54
CA ILE A 297 12.49 -15.27 -13.46
C ILE A 297 12.33 -13.88 -14.05
N ARG A 298 11.50 -13.03 -13.41
CA ARG A 298 11.25 -11.67 -13.91
C ARG A 298 12.56 -10.86 -13.96
N ASP A 299 12.87 -10.29 -15.13
CA ASP A 299 13.99 -9.36 -15.32
C ASP A 299 13.58 -7.89 -15.11
N ALA A 300 14.56 -6.99 -15.19
CA ALA A 300 14.37 -5.56 -15.00
C ALA A 300 13.48 -4.91 -16.07
N SER A 301 13.31 -5.56 -17.23
CA SER A 301 12.41 -5.13 -18.30
C SER A 301 10.99 -5.68 -18.12
N GLY A 302 10.74 -6.44 -17.05
CA GLY A 302 9.44 -7.04 -16.75
C GLY A 302 9.17 -8.36 -17.46
N ASN A 303 10.13 -8.95 -18.18
CA ASN A 303 9.93 -10.24 -18.83
C ASN A 303 10.19 -11.38 -17.84
N GLY A 304 9.28 -12.37 -17.82
CA GLY A 304 9.32 -13.49 -16.89
C GLY A 304 8.17 -13.43 -15.89
N ASN A 305 7.74 -14.62 -15.46
CA ASN A 305 6.54 -14.84 -14.66
C ASN A 305 6.85 -15.56 -13.34
N GLN A 306 8.10 -15.57 -12.88
CA GLN A 306 8.46 -16.01 -11.52
C GLN A 306 8.93 -14.81 -10.73
N LEU A 307 8.25 -14.51 -9.63
CA LEU A 307 8.52 -13.34 -8.81
C LEU A 307 9.23 -13.74 -7.53
N PHE A 308 10.34 -13.06 -7.23
CA PHE A 308 11.03 -13.20 -5.96
C PHE A 308 10.68 -12.01 -5.07
N THR A 309 10.25 -12.33 -3.85
CA THR A 309 9.91 -11.34 -2.83
C THR A 309 11.14 -10.51 -2.43
N LEU A 310 10.91 -9.30 -1.91
CA LEU A 310 11.97 -8.45 -1.36
C LEU A 310 12.65 -9.13 -0.17
N THR A 311 11.89 -9.91 0.60
CA THR A 311 12.36 -10.73 1.71
C THR A 311 13.23 -11.91 1.27
N ALA A 312 13.27 -12.26 -0.03
CA ALA A 312 14.19 -13.27 -0.55
C ALA A 312 15.65 -12.81 -0.52
N SER A 313 15.90 -11.49 -0.58
CA SER A 313 17.25 -10.89 -0.72
C SER A 313 18.32 -11.51 0.20
N PRO A 314 18.09 -11.69 1.53
CA PRO A 314 19.11 -12.25 2.43
C PRO A 314 19.47 -13.72 2.18
N TYR A 315 18.67 -14.44 1.38
CA TYR A 315 18.82 -15.88 1.17
C TYR A 315 19.40 -16.21 -0.20
N LEU A 316 19.30 -15.33 -1.21
CA LEU A 316 19.71 -15.66 -2.57
C LEU A 316 21.23 -15.81 -2.73
N ALA A 317 22.03 -15.15 -1.88
CA ALA A 317 23.47 -15.38 -1.81
C ALA A 317 23.85 -16.80 -1.32
N LEU A 318 22.89 -17.54 -0.74
CA LEU A 318 23.06 -18.92 -0.28
C LEU A 318 22.75 -19.95 -1.37
N PHE A 319 22.27 -19.53 -2.54
CA PHE A 319 21.97 -20.42 -3.66
C PHE A 319 23.16 -21.34 -3.98
N GLY A 320 22.88 -22.62 -4.22
CA GLY A 320 23.87 -23.63 -4.55
C GLY A 320 24.74 -24.10 -3.37
N ARG A 321 24.69 -23.45 -2.20
CA ARG A 321 25.51 -23.84 -1.05
C ARG A 321 24.88 -25.05 -0.33
N PRO A 322 25.62 -26.16 -0.13
CA PRO A 322 25.17 -27.28 0.69
C PRO A 322 25.24 -26.92 2.19
N ASN A 323 24.68 -27.79 3.04
CA ASN A 323 24.69 -27.63 4.50
C ASN A 323 24.14 -26.27 4.97
N ASN A 324 23.12 -25.76 4.29
CA ASN A 324 22.49 -24.49 4.60
C ASN A 324 20.99 -24.63 4.80
N GLY A 325 20.53 -24.41 6.04
CA GLY A 325 19.12 -24.45 6.42
C GLY A 325 18.56 -23.11 6.87
N LYS A 326 19.23 -21.97 6.59
CA LYS A 326 18.83 -20.66 7.14
C LYS A 326 17.40 -20.29 6.73
N ALA A 327 17.09 -20.34 5.43
CA ALA A 327 15.75 -20.03 4.92
C ALA A 327 14.66 -20.87 5.60
N TRP A 328 14.84 -22.19 5.66
CA TRP A 328 13.87 -23.10 6.28
C TRP A 328 13.76 -22.94 7.80
N ARG A 329 14.85 -22.59 8.48
CA ARG A 329 14.83 -22.26 9.91
C ARG A 329 14.04 -21.00 10.19
N ASP A 330 14.20 -19.97 9.35
CA ASP A 330 13.48 -18.71 9.50
C ASP A 330 11.99 -18.89 9.19
N VAL A 331 11.66 -19.68 8.16
CA VAL A 331 10.28 -20.13 7.89
C VAL A 331 9.68 -20.86 9.09
N TYR A 332 10.41 -21.81 9.69
CA TYR A 332 9.96 -22.51 10.89
C TYR A 332 9.71 -21.54 12.04
N ASN A 333 10.64 -20.62 12.31
CA ASN A 333 10.50 -19.65 13.39
C ASN A 333 9.28 -18.74 13.20
N GLN A 334 8.98 -18.36 11.97
CA GLN A 334 7.79 -17.57 11.64
C GLN A 334 6.49 -18.38 11.82
N ALA A 335 6.50 -19.67 11.46
CA ALA A 335 5.33 -20.54 11.60
C ALA A 335 5.11 -21.04 13.04
N ARG A 336 6.17 -21.13 13.85
CA ARG A 336 6.18 -21.72 15.20
C ARG A 336 5.06 -21.22 16.12
N PRO A 337 4.68 -19.94 16.17
CA PRO A 337 3.58 -19.48 17.01
C PRO A 337 2.22 -20.15 16.71
N SER A 338 2.03 -20.65 15.50
CA SER A 338 0.80 -21.30 15.03
C SER A 338 0.90 -22.83 14.99
N LEU A 339 2.07 -23.41 15.30
CA LEU A 339 2.31 -24.84 15.24
C LEU A 339 2.10 -25.51 16.61
N PRO A 340 1.61 -26.76 16.66
CA PRO A 340 1.61 -27.55 17.87
C PRO A 340 3.02 -27.68 18.47
N ALA A 341 3.14 -27.65 19.79
CA ALA A 341 4.44 -27.69 20.48
C ALA A 341 5.31 -28.93 20.12
N VAL A 342 4.68 -30.03 19.69
CA VAL A 342 5.36 -31.25 19.23
C VAL A 342 6.12 -31.06 17.91
N VAL A 343 5.77 -30.05 17.11
CA VAL A 343 6.42 -29.75 15.84
C VAL A 343 7.73 -28.98 16.11
N THR A 344 8.79 -29.73 16.37
CA THR A 344 10.17 -29.20 16.44
C THR A 344 10.68 -28.84 15.04
N LEU A 345 11.82 -28.15 14.94
CA LEU A 345 12.44 -27.84 13.64
C LEU A 345 12.70 -29.13 12.83
N SER A 346 13.21 -30.18 13.46
CA SER A 346 13.49 -31.45 12.78
C SER A 346 12.22 -32.10 12.23
N VAL A 347 11.13 -32.08 13.02
CA VAL A 347 9.82 -32.57 12.57
C VAL A 347 9.29 -31.70 11.44
N PHE A 348 9.41 -30.37 11.55
CA PHE A 348 8.97 -29.44 10.50
C PHE A 348 9.69 -29.71 9.17
N LEU A 349 11.02 -29.83 9.19
CA LEU A 349 11.81 -30.15 7.99
C LEU A 349 11.38 -31.50 7.39
N GLN A 350 11.15 -32.52 8.23
CA GLN A 350 10.66 -33.82 7.77
C GLN A 350 9.27 -33.71 7.09
N LEU A 351 8.32 -32.97 7.68
CA LEU A 351 6.99 -32.75 7.11
C LEU A 351 7.04 -32.00 5.78
N GLN A 352 8.00 -31.08 5.62
CA GLN A 352 8.23 -30.38 4.35
C GLN A 352 9.14 -31.16 3.39
N GLY A 353 9.64 -32.33 3.78
CA GLY A 353 10.56 -33.17 3.00
C GLY A 353 11.95 -32.56 2.78
N ILE A 354 12.40 -31.65 3.63
CA ILE A 354 13.60 -30.83 3.42
C ILE A 354 14.85 -31.51 3.98
N ASP A 355 15.86 -31.63 3.12
CA ASP A 355 17.22 -32.04 3.46
C ASP A 355 18.16 -30.84 3.30
N THR A 356 18.46 -30.16 4.41
CA THR A 356 19.31 -28.96 4.41
C THR A 356 20.80 -29.26 4.15
N THR A 357 21.20 -30.54 4.04
CA THR A 357 22.55 -30.89 3.62
C THR A 357 22.75 -30.69 2.11
N GLN A 358 21.66 -30.74 1.34
CA GLN A 358 21.68 -30.51 -0.11
C GLN A 358 21.82 -29.02 -0.45
N ALA A 359 22.23 -28.75 -1.69
CA ALA A 359 22.43 -27.41 -2.22
C ALA A 359 21.11 -26.59 -2.23
N PHE A 360 21.10 -25.46 -1.53
CA PHE A 360 19.91 -24.59 -1.41
C PHE A 360 19.48 -24.03 -2.76
N GLY A 361 18.21 -24.21 -3.11
CA GLY A 361 17.57 -23.77 -4.36
C GLY A 361 18.07 -24.48 -5.62
N ALA A 362 19.15 -25.25 -5.56
CA ALA A 362 19.70 -25.98 -6.72
C ALA A 362 19.32 -27.47 -6.71
N SER A 363 18.79 -27.98 -5.60
CA SER A 363 18.43 -29.38 -5.42
C SER A 363 16.96 -29.54 -5.08
N ASN A 364 16.39 -30.71 -5.42
CA ASN A 364 15.06 -31.08 -4.95
C ASN A 364 14.99 -31.23 -3.43
N GLY A 365 16.08 -31.59 -2.76
CA GLY A 365 16.09 -31.78 -1.30
C GLY A 365 16.05 -30.48 -0.49
N ASN A 366 16.56 -29.38 -1.04
CA ASN A 366 16.61 -28.08 -0.36
C ASN A 366 16.09 -26.94 -1.27
N PRO A 367 14.82 -26.97 -1.68
CA PRO A 367 14.25 -25.94 -2.57
C PRO A 367 14.16 -24.58 -1.88
N ILE A 368 14.03 -23.52 -2.68
CA ILE A 368 13.66 -22.19 -2.18
C ILE A 368 12.20 -22.26 -1.69
N PRO A 369 11.90 -21.89 -0.44
CA PRO A 369 10.54 -21.97 0.10
C PRO A 369 9.59 -21.00 -0.60
N SER A 370 8.33 -21.40 -0.73
CA SER A 370 7.28 -20.63 -1.42
C SER A 370 7.08 -19.27 -0.77
N THR A 371 7.29 -19.13 0.55
CA THR A 371 7.26 -17.81 1.22
C THR A 371 8.22 -16.75 0.66
N LEU A 372 9.18 -17.14 -0.18
CA LEU A 372 10.13 -16.23 -0.83
C LEU A 372 9.84 -16.00 -2.32
N VAL A 373 8.90 -16.73 -2.91
CA VAL A 373 8.61 -16.76 -4.36
C VAL A 373 7.10 -16.75 -4.59
N LEU A 374 6.63 -16.02 -5.60
CA LEU A 374 5.26 -16.13 -6.08
C LEU A 374 5.32 -16.67 -7.52
N ASP A 375 4.87 -17.90 -7.73
CA ASP A 375 4.94 -18.55 -9.04
C ASP A 375 3.85 -18.03 -10.01
N ASP A 376 3.94 -18.41 -11.28
CA ASP A 376 3.03 -17.95 -12.33
C ASP A 376 1.57 -18.38 -12.13
N THR A 377 1.34 -19.55 -11.55
CA THR A 377 0.00 -20.03 -11.21
C THR A 377 -0.59 -19.17 -10.09
N GLU A 378 0.19 -18.93 -9.05
CA GLU A 378 -0.21 -18.14 -7.89
C GLU A 378 -0.45 -16.66 -8.29
N GLN A 379 0.38 -16.09 -9.16
CA GLN A 379 0.16 -14.76 -9.75
C GLN A 379 -1.14 -14.70 -10.55
N ALA A 380 -1.47 -15.73 -11.34
CA ALA A 380 -2.74 -15.79 -12.04
C ALA A 380 -3.91 -15.77 -11.06
N THR A 381 -3.82 -16.55 -9.96
CA THR A 381 -4.83 -16.54 -8.90
C THR A 381 -4.99 -15.16 -8.25
N VAL A 382 -3.88 -14.50 -7.91
CA VAL A 382 -3.89 -13.13 -7.34
C VAL A 382 -4.54 -12.13 -8.30
N ARG A 383 -4.20 -12.15 -9.59
CA ARG A 383 -4.78 -11.25 -10.59
C ARG A 383 -6.27 -11.50 -10.79
N SER A 384 -6.69 -12.76 -10.90
CA SER A 384 -8.11 -13.12 -11.02
C SER A 384 -8.93 -12.64 -9.82
N ALA A 385 -8.42 -12.82 -8.60
CA ALA A 385 -9.08 -12.32 -7.39
C ALA A 385 -9.15 -10.79 -7.36
N THR A 386 -8.04 -10.11 -7.70
CA THR A 386 -7.98 -8.64 -7.77
C THR A 386 -9.01 -8.08 -8.75
N THR A 387 -9.12 -8.67 -9.95
CA THR A 387 -10.13 -8.29 -10.94
C THR A 387 -11.55 -8.50 -10.42
N ALA A 388 -11.83 -9.64 -9.79
CA ALA A 388 -13.15 -9.93 -9.24
C ALA A 388 -13.55 -8.95 -8.13
N PHE A 389 -12.63 -8.63 -7.21
CA PHE A 389 -12.85 -7.65 -6.15
C PHE A 389 -13.04 -6.24 -6.70
N ASN A 390 -12.26 -5.83 -7.70
CA ASN A 390 -12.40 -4.51 -8.32
C ASN A 390 -13.74 -4.34 -9.06
N ASN A 391 -14.26 -5.41 -9.66
CA ASN A 391 -15.59 -5.42 -10.24
C ASN A 391 -16.67 -5.19 -9.19
N VAL A 392 -16.56 -5.84 -8.02
CA VAL A 392 -17.47 -5.64 -6.87
C VAL A 392 -17.42 -4.20 -6.34
N ILE A 393 -16.22 -3.67 -6.12
CA ILE A 393 -16.01 -2.28 -5.64
C ILE A 393 -16.66 -1.30 -6.61
N THR A 394 -16.34 -1.43 -7.90
CA THR A 394 -16.80 -0.52 -8.97
C THR A 394 -18.31 -0.61 -9.14
N ALA A 395 -18.88 -1.81 -9.16
CA ALA A 395 -20.32 -2.01 -9.29
C ALA A 395 -21.07 -1.31 -8.13
N LYS A 396 -20.62 -1.51 -6.89
CA LYS A 396 -21.26 -0.92 -5.72
C LYS A 396 -21.09 0.60 -5.67
N ALA A 397 -19.94 1.11 -6.10
CA ALA A 397 -19.69 2.54 -6.20
C ALA A 397 -20.58 3.22 -7.23
N ASN A 398 -20.77 2.59 -8.39
CA ASN A 398 -21.67 3.08 -9.43
C ASN A 398 -23.13 3.07 -8.95
N GLU A 399 -23.57 2.00 -8.28
CA GLU A 399 -24.91 1.91 -7.67
C GLU A 399 -25.17 3.09 -6.71
N LYS A 400 -24.17 3.49 -5.92
CA LYS A 400 -24.26 4.57 -4.94
C LYS A 400 -23.88 5.95 -5.49
N GLY A 401 -23.53 6.06 -6.77
CA GLY A 401 -23.12 7.33 -7.37
C GLY A 401 -21.85 7.93 -6.75
N LEU A 402 -20.88 7.09 -6.36
CA LEU A 402 -19.63 7.50 -5.73
C LEU A 402 -18.54 7.85 -6.75
N ALA A 403 -17.53 8.61 -6.33
CA ALA A 403 -16.30 8.78 -7.10
C ALA A 403 -15.46 7.49 -7.01
N ILE A 404 -14.71 7.19 -8.07
CA ILE A 404 -13.82 6.02 -8.12
C ILE A 404 -12.42 6.50 -8.45
N PHE A 405 -11.47 6.24 -7.55
CA PHE A 405 -10.05 6.27 -7.88
C PHE A 405 -9.63 4.87 -8.35
N ASP A 406 -9.35 4.74 -9.64
CA ASP A 406 -8.85 3.49 -10.19
C ASP A 406 -7.35 3.32 -9.91
N ALA A 407 -7.03 2.92 -8.68
CA ALA A 407 -5.67 2.66 -8.24
C ALA A 407 -5.02 1.51 -9.04
N ASN A 408 -5.80 0.53 -9.51
CA ASN A 408 -5.31 -0.56 -10.35
C ASN A 408 -4.73 -0.04 -11.66
N ALA A 409 -5.50 0.75 -12.41
CA ALA A 409 -5.03 1.34 -13.65
C ALA A 409 -3.90 2.35 -13.40
N PHE A 410 -3.99 3.16 -12.35
CA PHE A 410 -2.97 4.14 -11.99
C PHE A 410 -1.61 3.47 -11.71
N PHE A 411 -1.54 2.50 -10.80
CA PHE A 411 -0.28 1.87 -10.44
C PHE A 411 0.27 0.94 -11.54
N THR A 412 -0.60 0.36 -12.37
CA THR A 412 -0.16 -0.38 -13.57
C THR A 412 0.60 0.55 -14.54
N ARG A 413 0.10 1.77 -14.75
CA ARG A 413 0.78 2.78 -15.58
C ARG A 413 2.11 3.23 -14.98
N VAL A 414 2.12 3.49 -13.66
CA VAL A 414 3.33 3.86 -12.92
C VAL A 414 4.40 2.77 -13.02
N ALA A 415 4.02 1.50 -12.90
CA ALA A 415 4.95 0.39 -13.01
C ALA A 415 5.51 0.22 -14.42
N ALA A 416 4.71 0.49 -15.46
CA ALA A 416 5.13 0.34 -16.85
C ALA A 416 6.02 1.48 -17.35
N ALA A 417 5.71 2.74 -16.99
CA ALA A 417 6.35 3.91 -17.60
C ALA A 417 6.70 5.03 -16.61
N GLY A 418 6.33 4.91 -15.34
CA GLY A 418 6.37 6.02 -14.40
C GLY A 418 5.34 7.12 -14.71
N ILE A 419 5.45 8.23 -13.98
CA ILE A 419 4.64 9.43 -14.13
C ILE A 419 5.49 10.68 -13.83
N ILE A 420 5.22 11.76 -14.55
CA ILE A 420 5.81 13.06 -14.28
C ILE A 420 4.82 13.88 -13.48
N THR A 421 5.21 14.33 -12.29
CA THR A 421 4.43 15.25 -11.46
C THR A 421 5.32 16.43 -11.08
N ASN A 422 4.85 17.65 -11.35
CA ASN A 422 5.54 18.91 -11.05
C ASN A 422 7.02 18.89 -11.49
N GLY A 423 7.27 18.43 -12.73
CA GLY A 423 8.60 18.39 -13.35
C GLY A 423 9.51 17.25 -12.87
N VAL A 424 9.06 16.37 -11.97
CA VAL A 424 9.85 15.27 -11.42
C VAL A 424 9.30 13.93 -11.92
N ASN A 425 10.17 13.08 -12.43
CA ASN A 425 9.83 11.71 -12.81
C ASN A 425 9.69 10.81 -11.57
N ASN A 426 8.64 10.02 -11.51
CA ASN A 426 8.38 9.08 -10.44
C ASN A 426 8.07 7.71 -11.04
N THR A 427 8.65 6.65 -10.49
CA THR A 427 8.51 5.28 -11.00
C THR A 427 8.20 4.31 -9.85
N ALA A 428 7.92 3.05 -10.19
CA ALA A 428 7.80 1.99 -9.20
C ALA A 428 9.16 1.41 -8.76
N ASN A 429 10.29 2.03 -9.10
CA ASN A 429 11.61 1.52 -8.73
C ASN A 429 11.82 1.59 -7.21
N PHE A 430 12.35 0.51 -6.63
CA PHE A 430 12.68 0.47 -5.22
C PHE A 430 13.76 1.53 -4.89
N ILE A 431 13.51 2.31 -3.84
CA ILE A 431 14.38 3.39 -3.33
C ILE A 431 14.50 4.62 -4.25
N SER A 432 14.77 4.43 -5.53
CA SER A 432 15.02 5.52 -6.49
C SER A 432 13.78 6.02 -7.23
N GLY A 433 12.66 5.31 -7.15
CA GLY A 433 11.43 5.63 -7.88
C GLY A 433 10.55 6.71 -7.24
N ASN A 434 10.93 7.21 -6.06
CA ASN A 434 10.22 8.22 -5.27
C ASN A 434 8.89 7.79 -4.64
N LEU A 435 8.13 6.87 -5.26
CA LEU A 435 6.74 6.60 -4.83
C LEU A 435 6.60 5.55 -3.73
N PHE A 436 7.45 4.51 -3.72
CA PHE A 436 7.36 3.41 -2.77
C PHE A 436 8.46 3.48 -1.70
N SER A 437 8.07 3.17 -0.47
CA SER A 437 8.90 3.20 0.73
C SER A 437 9.77 1.94 0.86
N LEU A 438 10.55 1.85 1.94
CA LEU A 438 11.55 0.80 2.14
C LEU A 438 10.99 -0.62 2.34
N ASP A 439 9.68 -0.77 2.54
CA ASP A 439 9.04 -2.08 2.56
C ASP A 439 8.66 -2.59 1.16
N GLY A 440 8.79 -1.76 0.12
CA GLY A 440 8.45 -2.10 -1.26
C GLY A 440 6.95 -2.27 -1.51
N VAL A 441 6.09 -1.87 -0.58
CA VAL A 441 4.63 -2.02 -0.62
C VAL A 441 3.94 -0.67 -0.47
N HIS A 442 4.25 0.06 0.60
CA HIS A 442 3.53 1.27 0.97
C HIS A 442 4.16 2.52 0.33
N PRO A 443 3.37 3.56 0.05
CA PRO A 443 3.89 4.81 -0.47
C PRO A 443 4.84 5.53 0.50
N THR A 444 5.79 6.27 -0.07
CA THR A 444 6.49 7.35 0.65
C THR A 444 5.54 8.53 0.90
N PRO A 445 5.92 9.55 1.69
CA PRO A 445 5.17 10.81 1.76
C PRO A 445 4.87 11.43 0.40
N ARG A 446 5.85 11.40 -0.51
CA ARG A 446 5.65 11.84 -1.90
C ARG A 446 4.65 10.96 -2.65
N GLY A 447 4.73 9.65 -2.48
CA GLY A 447 3.77 8.71 -3.05
C GLY A 447 2.34 8.97 -2.57
N TYR A 448 2.15 9.24 -1.26
CA TYR A 448 0.85 9.64 -0.72
C TYR A 448 0.35 10.97 -1.28
N ALA A 449 1.21 11.97 -1.47
CA ALA A 449 0.83 13.24 -2.10
C ALA A 449 0.34 13.05 -3.54
N VAL A 450 1.03 12.21 -4.32
CA VAL A 450 0.59 11.85 -5.67
C VAL A 450 -0.77 11.13 -5.65
N VAL A 451 -0.94 10.14 -4.76
CA VAL A 451 -2.21 9.42 -4.61
C VAL A 451 -3.35 10.37 -4.20
N ALA A 452 -3.09 11.30 -3.28
CA ALA A 452 -4.06 12.30 -2.87
C ALA A 452 -4.51 13.17 -4.05
N ASN A 453 -3.59 13.58 -4.93
CA ASN A 453 -3.94 14.34 -6.14
C ASN A 453 -4.80 13.54 -7.12
N GLU A 454 -4.51 12.26 -7.33
CA GLU A 454 -5.37 11.42 -8.18
C GLU A 454 -6.77 11.22 -7.60
N MET A 455 -6.89 11.12 -6.28
CA MET A 455 -8.18 11.11 -5.60
C MET A 455 -8.90 12.46 -5.75
N ILE A 456 -8.20 13.59 -5.61
CA ILE A 456 -8.75 14.94 -5.81
C ILE A 456 -9.31 15.10 -7.23
N LYS A 457 -8.59 14.63 -8.25
CA LYS A 457 -9.06 14.63 -9.64
C LYS A 457 -10.36 13.85 -9.80
N ALA A 458 -10.45 12.66 -9.22
CA ALA A 458 -11.68 11.84 -9.25
C ALA A 458 -12.86 12.52 -8.52
N ILE A 459 -12.60 13.17 -7.39
CA ILE A 459 -13.61 13.92 -6.61
C ILE A 459 -14.10 15.14 -7.39
N ASN A 460 -13.18 15.94 -7.93
CA ASN A 460 -13.50 17.12 -8.75
C ASN A 460 -14.35 16.72 -9.96
N ALA A 461 -13.95 15.67 -10.68
CA ALA A 461 -14.68 15.16 -11.84
C ALA A 461 -16.08 14.64 -11.48
N LYS A 462 -16.23 13.92 -10.36
CA LYS A 462 -17.51 13.31 -9.98
C LYS A 462 -18.51 14.34 -9.45
N TYR A 463 -18.05 15.30 -8.66
CA TYR A 463 -18.92 16.15 -7.86
C TYR A 463 -18.99 17.60 -8.34
N GLY A 464 -18.25 17.96 -9.40
CA GLY A 464 -18.09 19.34 -9.84
C GLY A 464 -17.35 20.19 -8.79
N ALA A 465 -16.56 19.55 -7.93
CA ALA A 465 -15.75 20.23 -6.93
C ALA A 465 -14.54 20.89 -7.59
N ARG A 466 -13.97 21.87 -6.88
CA ARG A 466 -12.75 22.58 -7.28
C ARG A 466 -11.79 22.57 -6.10
N ILE A 467 -11.24 21.40 -5.83
CA ILE A 467 -10.27 21.17 -4.75
C ILE A 467 -8.88 21.29 -5.38
N ALA A 468 -8.03 22.11 -4.80
CA ALA A 468 -6.63 22.24 -5.23
C ALA A 468 -5.87 20.94 -4.96
N GLU A 469 -4.92 20.63 -5.84
CA GLU A 469 -3.96 19.55 -5.64
C GLU A 469 -2.85 20.00 -4.68
N VAL A 470 -2.27 19.07 -3.91
CA VAL A 470 -1.04 19.36 -3.15
C VAL A 470 0.16 19.36 -4.09
N ASN A 471 1.23 20.10 -3.77
CA ASN A 471 2.48 20.04 -4.51
C ASN A 471 3.31 18.83 -4.05
N PRO A 472 3.52 17.77 -4.87
CA PRO A 472 4.27 16.60 -4.43
C PRO A 472 5.75 16.88 -4.15
N ASN A 473 6.31 18.00 -4.62
CA ASN A 473 7.70 18.39 -4.37
C ASN A 473 7.95 18.85 -2.92
N ASP A 474 6.90 19.13 -2.16
CA ASP A 474 7.01 19.46 -0.74
C ASP A 474 7.19 18.21 0.14
N TYR A 475 7.10 17.02 -0.47
CA TYR A 475 7.14 15.73 0.20
C TYR A 475 8.33 14.90 -0.31
N PHE A 476 9.02 14.25 0.62
CA PHE A 476 10.22 13.48 0.32
C PHE A 476 9.88 12.06 -0.18
N GLY A 477 10.76 11.52 -1.03
CA GLY A 477 10.82 10.10 -1.39
C GLY A 477 11.49 9.28 -0.29
N VAL A 478 12.27 8.26 -0.63
CA VAL A 478 13.10 7.56 0.37
C VAL A 478 14.22 8.50 0.87
N ARG A 479 14.41 8.57 2.18
CA ARG A 479 15.51 9.35 2.78
C ARG A 479 16.81 8.57 2.72
N PHE A 480 17.86 9.20 2.18
CA PHE A 480 19.21 8.65 2.13
C PHE A 480 19.98 9.04 3.41
N PRO A 481 20.89 8.19 3.88
CA PRO A 481 21.72 8.45 5.06
C PRO A 481 22.69 9.62 4.88
#